data_AF-A0A0N0I986-F1
#
_entry.id   AF-A0A0N0I986-F1
#
_cell.length_a   1.000
_cell.length_b   1.000
_cell.length_c   1.000
_cell.angle_alpha   90.00
_cell.angle_beta   90.00
_cell.angle_gamma   90.00
#
_symmetry.space_group_name_H-M   'P 1'
#
loop_
_entity.id
_entity.type
_entity.pdbx_description
1 polymer ?
#
loop_
_entity_poly.entity_id
_entity_poly.type
_entity_poly.pdbx_seq_one_letter_code
_entity_poly.pdbx_strand_id
1 'polypeptide(L)' 'MTVSLNYTKGDSPIEGATVDWSTTGGKLSTASSKTGKAGGATVKLTSDTPGEFITTATVNGVAQNTDAITFTEKNSPDE' A
#
# COMPACT_ATOMS: atom_id res chain seq x y z
N MET A 1 5.15 7.86 -0.42
CA MET A 1 5.50 6.44 -0.55
C MET A 1 4.58 5.75 -1.54
N THR A 2 5.08 4.83 -2.35
CA THR A 2 4.25 3.97 -3.22
C THR A 2 4.29 2.56 -2.65
N VAL A 3 3.12 2.03 -2.31
CA VAL A 3 2.93 0.67 -1.83
C VAL A 3 2.50 -0.20 -3.00
N SER A 4 3.12 -1.35 -3.16
CA SER A 4 2.81 -2.33 -4.21
C SER A 4 2.43 -3.65 -3.57
N LEU A 5 1.31 -4.21 -3.99
CA LEU A 5 0.86 -5.56 -3.62
C LEU A 5 0.99 -6.46 -4.84
N ASN A 6 1.50 -7.66 -4.64
CA ASN A 6 1.49 -8.72 -5.64
C ASN A 6 0.59 -9.85 -5.15
N TYR A 7 -0.57 -10.02 -5.78
CA TYR A 7 -1.55 -11.05 -5.44
C TYR A 7 -1.50 -12.23 -6.42
N THR A 8 -0.96 -13.34 -5.95
CA THR A 8 -0.83 -14.60 -6.69
C THR A 8 -1.53 -15.73 -5.94
N LYS A 9 -2.13 -16.66 -6.68
CA LYS A 9 -2.70 -17.89 -6.14
C LYS A 9 -1.88 -19.06 -6.67
N GLY A 10 -1.05 -19.64 -5.80
CA GLY A 10 0.03 -20.54 -6.24
C GLY A 10 1.05 -19.74 -7.05
N ASP A 11 1.21 -20.10 -8.32
CA ASP A 11 2.11 -19.43 -9.26
C ASP A 11 1.38 -18.50 -10.25
N SER A 12 0.05 -18.41 -10.17
CA SER A 12 -0.75 -17.63 -11.12
C SER A 12 -1.14 -16.28 -10.53
N PRO A 13 -0.79 -15.16 -11.17
CA PRO A 13 -1.30 -13.85 -10.79
C PRO A 13 -2.80 -13.78 -11.03
N ILE A 14 -3.53 -13.16 -10.10
CA ILE A 14 -4.97 -12.99 -10.21
C ILE A 14 -5.29 -11.55 -10.62
N GLU A 15 -5.83 -11.37 -11.81
CA GLU A 15 -6.33 -10.09 -12.31
C GLU A 15 -7.74 -9.79 -11.80
N GLY A 16 -8.02 -8.50 -11.60
CA GLY A 16 -9.36 -8.00 -11.29
C GLY A 16 -9.81 -8.23 -9.85
N ALA A 17 -8.92 -8.68 -8.97
CA ALA A 17 -9.21 -8.84 -7.56
C ALA A 17 -9.31 -7.47 -6.88
N THR A 18 -10.37 -7.27 -6.10
CA THR A 18 -10.55 -6.05 -5.30
C THR A 18 -9.59 -6.08 -4.12
N VAL A 19 -8.78 -5.03 -4.01
CA VAL A 19 -7.83 -4.79 -2.94
C VAL A 19 -8.34 -3.63 -2.11
N ASP A 20 -8.67 -3.88 -0.85
CA ASP A 20 -9.04 -2.87 0.13
C ASP A 20 -7.81 -2.46 0.93
N TRP A 21 -7.47 -1.17 0.86
CA TRP A 21 -6.31 -0.58 1.50
C TRP A 21 -6.72 0.15 2.77
N SER A 22 -6.03 -0.16 3.86
CA SER A 22 -6.15 0.50 5.16
C SER A 22 -4.76 0.95 5.60
N THR A 23 -4.64 2.03 6.35
CA THR A 23 -3.35 2.47 6.90
C THR A 23 -3.51 2.84 8.37
N THR A 24 -2.49 2.57 9.19
CA THR A 24 -2.46 3.00 10.60
C THR A 24 -2.28 4.51 10.73
N GLY A 25 -1.76 5.18 9.71
CA GLY A 25 -1.68 6.63 9.64
C GLY A 25 -1.29 7.17 8.26
N GLY A 26 -1.32 8.50 8.12
CA GLY A 26 -1.23 9.16 6.84
C GLY A 26 -2.52 9.06 6.00
N LYS A 27 -2.39 9.31 4.70
CA LYS A 27 -3.48 9.38 3.73
C LYS A 27 -3.16 8.54 2.51
N LEU A 28 -4.06 7.64 2.16
CA LEU A 28 -3.99 6.84 0.95
C LEU A 28 -4.62 7.62 -0.22
N SER A 29 -4.09 7.42 -1.42
CA SER A 29 -4.65 8.01 -2.64
C SER A 29 -6.00 7.39 -3.01
N THR A 30 -6.21 6.13 -2.66
CA THR A 30 -7.49 5.42 -2.78
C THR A 30 -7.61 4.39 -1.66
N ALA A 31 -8.83 4.18 -1.18
CA ALA A 31 -9.13 3.15 -0.19
C ALA A 31 -9.26 1.76 -0.83
N SER A 32 -9.47 1.67 -2.15
CA SER A 32 -9.54 0.38 -2.85
C SER A 32 -8.96 0.45 -4.26
N SER A 33 -8.50 -0.69 -4.77
CA SER A 33 -7.92 -0.83 -6.12
C SER A 33 -8.25 -2.20 -6.70
N LYS A 34 -8.00 -2.39 -7.99
CA LYS A 34 -8.07 -3.71 -8.64
C LYS A 34 -6.68 -4.17 -9.05
N THR A 35 -6.40 -5.46 -8.87
CA THR A 35 -5.16 -6.05 -9.40
C THR A 35 -5.18 -6.06 -10.92
N GLY A 36 -4.04 -5.74 -11.54
CA GLY A 36 -3.86 -5.82 -12.99
C GLY A 36 -3.57 -7.24 -13.48
N LYS A 37 -3.29 -7.37 -14.78
CA LYS A 37 -2.97 -8.65 -15.45
C LYS A 37 -1.88 -9.47 -14.78
N ALA A 38 -0.93 -8.80 -14.14
CA ALA A 38 0.19 -9.42 -13.43
C ALA A 38 -0.12 -9.68 -11.94
N GLY A 39 -1.36 -9.51 -11.47
CA GLY A 39 -1.72 -9.65 -10.06
C GLY A 39 -1.25 -8.48 -9.19
N GLY A 40 -0.60 -7.49 -9.80
CA GLY A 40 -0.09 -6.31 -9.12
C GLY A 40 -1.18 -5.26 -8.88
N ALA A 41 -1.22 -4.68 -7.68
CA ALA A 41 -1.97 -3.48 -7.36
C ALA A 41 -1.04 -2.47 -6.68
N THR A 42 -1.28 -1.17 -6.89
CA THR A 42 -0.45 -0.12 -6.29
C THR A 42 -1.32 0.97 -5.67
N VAL A 43 -0.86 1.53 -4.56
CA VAL A 43 -1.48 2.67 -3.89
C VAL A 43 -0.40 3.64 -3.43
N LYS A 44 -0.72 4.93 -3.45
CA LYS A 44 0.17 5.97 -2.94
C LYS A 44 -0.23 6.32 -1.51
N LEU A 45 0.72 6.21 -0.58
CA LEU A 45 0.60 6.66 0.80
C LEU A 45 1.37 7.96 0.97
N THR A 46 0.71 8.98 1.52
CA THR A 46 1.27 10.29 1.83
C THR A 46 1.02 10.61 3.29
N SER A 47 2.03 11.07 4.01
CA SER A 47 1.88 11.57 5.38
C SER A 47 2.65 12.87 5.51
N ASP A 48 2.04 13.85 6.17
CA ASP A 48 2.68 15.13 6.53
C ASP A 48 3.38 15.04 7.90
N THR A 49 3.01 14.06 8.71
CA THR A 49 3.67 13.80 9.99
C THR A 49 4.76 12.75 9.83
N PRO A 50 5.93 12.97 10.48
CA PRO A 50 6.92 11.93 10.63
C PRO A 50 6.35 10.82 11.52
N GLY A 51 6.67 9.58 11.19
CA GLY A 51 6.18 8.43 11.93
C GLY A 51 6.25 7.16 11.12
N GLU A 52 6.03 6.05 11.80
CA GLU A 52 5.96 4.74 11.19
C GLU A 52 4.51 4.36 10.93
N PHE A 53 4.19 4.08 9.67
CA PHE A 53 2.84 3.69 9.25
C PHE A 53 2.85 2.34 8.57
N ILE A 54 1.81 1.55 8.84
CA ILE A 54 1.64 0.22 8.28
C ILE A 54 0.42 0.27 7.38
N THR A 55 0.58 -0.14 6.13
CA THR A 55 -0.53 -0.29 5.20
C THR A 55 -0.99 -1.74 5.21
N THR A 56 -2.28 -1.98 5.35
CA THR A 56 -2.90 -3.30 5.25
C THR A 56 -3.69 -3.37 3.95
N ALA A 57 -3.36 -4.36 3.12
CA ALA A 57 -4.05 -4.67 1.89
C ALA A 57 -4.88 -5.93 2.08
N THR A 58 -6.19 -5.85 1.87
CA THR A 58 -7.11 -6.99 2.01
C THR A 58 -7.66 -7.38 0.66
N VAL A 59 -7.49 -8.64 0.26
CA VAL A 59 -7.95 -9.17 -1.03
C VAL A 59 -8.72 -10.44 -0.79
N ASN A 60 -10.00 -10.50 -1.22
CA ASN A 60 -10.87 -11.68 -1.01
C ASN A 60 -10.84 -12.23 0.45
N GLY A 61 -10.78 -11.34 1.44
CA GLY A 61 -10.71 -11.71 2.86
C GLY A 61 -9.31 -12.07 3.38
N VAL A 62 -8.27 -12.04 2.53
CA VAL A 62 -6.87 -12.22 2.93
C VAL A 62 -6.25 -10.85 3.16
N ALA A 63 -5.98 -10.49 4.41
CA ALA A 63 -5.25 -9.28 4.77
C ALA A 63 -3.75 -9.55 4.78
N GLN A 64 -2.98 -8.61 4.23
CA GLN A 64 -1.52 -8.57 4.25
C GLN A 64 -1.08 -7.18 4.71
N ASN A 65 -0.16 -7.14 5.67
CA ASN A 65 0.46 -5.90 6.10
C ASN A 65 1.74 -5.67 5.30
N THR A 66 2.00 -4.41 4.97
CA THR A 66 3.30 -3.98 4.48
C THR A 66 4.28 -3.92 5.64
N ASP A 67 5.57 -3.85 5.31
CA ASP A 67 6.58 -3.39 6.24
C ASP A 67 6.24 -1.99 6.78
N ALA A 68 6.83 -1.69 7.93
CA ALA A 68 6.84 -0.37 8.55
C ALA A 68 7.36 0.69 7.57
N ILE A 69 6.47 1.60 7.15
CA ILE A 69 6.81 2.74 6.29
C ILE A 69 7.16 3.91 7.19
N THR A 70 8.45 4.20 7.33
CA THR A 70 8.92 5.37 8.07
C THR A 70 8.83 6.62 7.18
N PHE A 71 8.01 7.57 7.60
CA PHE A 71 8.06 8.95 7.11
C PHE A 71 8.96 9.73 8.04
N THR A 72 10.00 10.33 7.48
CA THR A 72 10.80 11.35 8.17
C THR A 72 10.26 12.71 7.77
N GLU A 73 10.32 13.68 8.68
CA GLU A 73 10.13 15.07 8.30
C GLU A 73 11.06 15.35 7.13
N LYS A 74 10.55 16.02 6.10
CA LYS A 74 11.40 16.57 5.04
C LYS A 74 12.16 17.73 5.67
N ASN A 75 13.13 17.43 6.53
CA ASN A 75 14.16 18.37 6.87
C ASN A 75 15.04 18.44 5.61
N SER A 76 14.74 19.40 4.74
CA SER A 76 15.69 19.83 3.71
C SER A 76 16.75 20.65 4.42
N PRO A 77 17.99 20.18 4.62
CA PRO A 77 19.10 21.09 4.90
C PRO A 77 19.52 21.72 3.57
N ASP A 78 18.80 22.76 3.14
CA ASP A 78 19.40 23.78 2.28
C ASP A 78 18.89 25.15 2.74
N GLU A 79 19.60 25.67 3.74
CA GLU A 79 19.72 27.10 4.03
C GLU A 79 21.01 27.61 3.39
#